data_AF-A0A959B1P0-F1
#
_entry.id   AF-A0A959B1P0-F1
#
_cell.length_a   1.000
_cell.length_b   1.000
_cell.length_c   1.000
_cell.angle_alpha   90.00
_cell.angle_beta   90.00
_cell.angle_gamma   90.00
#
_symmetry.space_group_name_H-M   'P 1'
#
loop_
_entity.id
_entity.type
_entity.pdbx_description
1 polymer ?
#
loop_
_entity_poly.entity_id
_entity_poly.type
_entity_poly.pdbx_seq_one_letter_code
_entity_poly.pdbx_strand_id
1 'polypeptide(L)'
;MVQENNIPKHQMKSWGRQVKGENSWTMFKVISELVEGFESLNEMGPCVSIFGSARTQPDNPYYKKAVDIARLLTEAGYGVITGGGPGIM
;
A
#
# COMPACT_ATOMS: atom_id res chain seq x y z
N MET A 1 40.34 -23.05 28.11
CA MET A 1 38.97 -22.75 28.57
C MET A 1 38.66 -21.31 28.20
N VAL A 2 37.95 -21.09 27.09
CA VAL A 2 37.42 -19.76 26.71
C VAL A 2 35.93 -19.81 27.04
N GLN A 3 35.47 -18.91 27.91
CA GLN A 3 34.06 -18.80 28.28
C GLN A 3 33.28 -18.23 27.09
N GLU A 4 32.34 -18.99 26.55
CA GLU A 4 31.40 -18.50 25.53
C GLU A 4 30.47 -17.45 26.15
N ASN A 5 30.54 -16.25 25.59
CA ASN A 5 29.73 -15.11 26.01
C ASN A 5 28.24 -15.38 25.76
N ASN A 6 27.44 -15.23 26.81
CA ASN A 6 26.01 -15.45 26.85
C ASN A 6 25.25 -14.29 26.17
N ILE A 7 25.14 -14.33 24.83
CA ILE A 7 24.34 -13.36 24.07
C ILE A 7 22.85 -13.65 24.31
N PRO A 8 22.05 -12.72 24.85
CA PRO A 8 20.63 -12.95 25.07
C PRO A 8 19.92 -13.17 23.73
N LYS A 9 19.41 -14.39 23.51
CA LYS A 9 18.60 -14.73 22.34
C LYS A 9 17.29 -13.95 22.41
N HIS A 10 17.13 -12.92 21.59
CA HIS A 10 15.85 -12.24 21.42
C HIS A 10 14.86 -13.26 20.83
N GLN A 11 13.88 -13.69 21.61
CA GLN A 11 12.81 -14.54 21.10
C GLN A 11 12.05 -13.76 20.03
N MET A 12 12.05 -14.26 18.79
CA MET A 12 11.18 -13.72 17.74
C MET A 12 9.74 -13.79 18.23
N LYS A 13 9.03 -12.65 18.15
CA LYS A 13 7.60 -12.62 18.41
C LYS A 13 6.89 -13.47 17.37
N SER A 14 6.41 -14.64 17.79
CA SER A 14 5.47 -15.43 17.00
C SER A 14 4.12 -14.73 17.08
N TRP A 15 3.75 -14.02 16.02
CA TRP A 15 2.40 -13.52 15.85
C TRP A 15 1.50 -14.74 15.67
N GLY A 16 0.88 -15.16 16.77
CA GLY A 16 0.10 -16.38 16.84
C GLY A 16 -1.06 -16.38 15.85
N ARG A 17 -0.84 -16.95 14.67
CA ARG A 17 -1.88 -17.56 13.85
C ARG A 17 -1.27 -18.80 13.23
N GLN A 18 -1.55 -19.96 13.82
CA GLN A 18 -1.35 -21.24 13.15
C GLN A 18 -2.13 -21.17 11.83
N VAL A 19 -1.44 -21.25 10.69
CA VAL A 19 -2.06 -21.35 9.37
C VAL A 19 -2.68 -22.74 9.25
N LYS A 20 -3.84 -22.93 9.88
CA LYS A 20 -4.64 -24.17 9.82
C LYS A 20 -5.63 -24.04 8.68
N GLY A 21 -5.42 -24.73 7.55
CA GLY A 21 -6.47 -25.14 6.60
C GLY A 21 -7.29 -24.07 5.85
N GLU A 22 -7.55 -22.87 6.41
CA GLU A 22 -8.12 -21.68 5.76
C GLU A 22 -7.23 -21.12 4.62
N ASN A 23 -6.05 -21.71 4.45
CA ASN A 23 -5.00 -21.28 3.55
C ASN A 23 -5.43 -21.33 2.07
N SER A 24 -6.10 -22.41 1.61
CA SER A 24 -6.41 -22.55 0.17
C SER A 24 -7.50 -21.58 -0.29
N TRP A 25 -8.56 -21.37 0.50
CA TRP A 25 -9.62 -20.41 0.14
C TRP A 25 -9.11 -18.96 0.14
N THR A 26 -8.28 -18.61 1.13
CA THR A 26 -7.60 -17.31 1.16
C THR A 26 -6.69 -17.13 -0.05
N MET A 27 -5.96 -18.18 -0.45
CA MET A 27 -5.12 -18.16 -1.64
C MET A 27 -5.94 -17.95 -2.92
N PHE A 28 -7.08 -18.63 -3.06
CA PHE A 28 -7.99 -18.38 -4.19
C PHE A 28 -8.50 -16.94 -4.21
N LYS A 29 -8.89 -16.37 -3.07
CA LYS A 29 -9.28 -14.96 -2.98
C LYS A 29 -8.18 -14.01 -3.41
N VAL A 30 -6.94 -14.22 -2.93
CA VAL A 30 -5.80 -13.38 -3.32
C VAL A 30 -5.54 -13.45 -4.82
N ILE A 31 -5.64 -14.64 -5.42
CA ILE A 31 -5.49 -14.79 -6.88
C ILE A 31 -6.64 -14.08 -7.61
N SER A 32 -7.88 -14.23 -7.15
CA SER A 32 -9.05 -13.53 -7.71
C SER A 32 -8.88 -12.00 -7.68
N GLU A 33 -8.52 -11.42 -6.53
CA GLU A 33 -8.29 -9.99 -6.38
C GLU A 33 -7.13 -9.49 -7.26
N LEU A 34 -6.09 -10.30 -7.40
CA LEU A 34 -4.96 -9.97 -8.26
C LEU A 34 -5.37 -9.93 -9.74
N VAL A 35 -6.12 -10.93 -10.22
CA VAL A 35 -6.61 -10.99 -11.59
C VAL A 35 -7.54 -9.81 -11.88
N GLU A 36 -8.51 -9.55 -11.00
CA GLU A 36 -9.43 -8.41 -11.14
C GLU A 36 -8.69 -7.06 -11.15
N GLY A 37 -7.68 -6.90 -10.29
CA GLY A 37 -6.83 -5.73 -10.27
C GLY A 37 -6.01 -5.56 -11.56
N PHE A 38 -5.45 -6.65 -12.10
CA PHE A 38 -4.71 -6.60 -13.37
C PHE A 38 -5.59 -6.24 -14.54
N GLU A 39 -6.78 -6.85 -14.67
CA GLU A 39 -7.72 -6.54 -15.74
C GLU A 39 -8.14 -5.06 -15.69
N SER A 40 -8.50 -4.57 -14.50
CA SER A 40 -8.91 -3.18 -14.29
C SER A 40 -7.79 -2.18 -14.66
N LEU A 41 -6.54 -2.49 -14.31
CA LEU A 41 -5.39 -1.62 -14.60
C LEU A 41 -4.93 -1.72 -16.06
N ASN A 42 -5.12 -2.85 -16.72
CA ASN A 42 -4.68 -3.07 -18.10
C ASN A 42 -5.48 -2.25 -19.12
N GLU A 43 -6.71 -1.86 -18.78
CA GLU A 43 -7.53 -0.96 -19.58
C GLU A 43 -7.16 0.53 -19.39
N MET A 44 -6.33 0.86 -18.40
CA MET A 44 -5.94 2.24 -18.11
C MET A 44 -4.84 2.74 -19.06
N GLY A 45 -4.94 4.02 -19.45
CA GLY A 45 -3.88 4.75 -20.14
C GLY A 45 -2.71 5.12 -19.22
N PRO A 46 -1.84 6.07 -19.63
CA PRO A 46 -0.71 6.49 -18.81
C PRO A 46 -1.18 7.11 -17.49
N CYS A 47 -0.73 6.57 -16.36
CA CYS A 47 -1.11 7.01 -15.03
C CYS A 47 0.10 7.37 -14.16
N VAL A 48 -0.12 8.27 -13.20
CA VAL A 48 0.87 8.65 -12.16
C VAL A 48 0.32 8.29 -10.79
N SER A 49 1.11 7.59 -9.99
CA SER A 49 0.74 7.27 -8.61
C SER A 49 1.14 8.39 -7.65
N ILE A 50 0.19 8.87 -6.84
CA ILE A 50 0.42 9.88 -5.80
C ILE A 50 0.34 9.23 -4.42
N PHE A 51 1.36 9.49 -3.60
CA PHE A 51 1.40 9.06 -2.21
C PHE A 51 1.53 10.25 -1.28
N GLY A 52 0.94 10.14 -0.09
CA GLY A 52 1.09 11.13 0.96
C GLY A 52 0.45 10.70 2.26
N SER A 53 0.57 11.55 3.27
CA SER A 53 0.02 11.27 4.60
C SER A 53 -1.51 11.16 4.57
N ALA A 54 -2.01 10.07 5.16
CA ALA A 54 -3.44 9.84 5.38
C ALA A 54 -4.09 10.81 6.39
N ARG A 55 -3.27 11.62 7.08
CA ARG A 55 -3.67 12.42 8.25
C ARG A 55 -3.61 13.93 7.97
N THR A 56 -3.22 14.32 6.76
CA THR A 56 -3.10 15.73 6.39
C THR A 56 -4.48 16.34 6.23
N GLN A 57 -4.76 17.41 6.96
CA GLN A 57 -6.05 18.11 6.89
C GLN A 57 -6.15 18.98 5.62
N PRO A 58 -7.37 19.26 5.10
CA PRO A 58 -7.57 20.01 3.86
C PRO A 58 -7.04 21.46 3.86
N ASP A 59 -6.93 22.08 5.04
CA ASP A 59 -6.38 23.42 5.21
C ASP A 59 -4.85 23.47 5.05
N ASN A 60 -4.19 22.33 5.18
CA ASN A 60 -2.74 22.21 5.07
C ASN A 60 -2.26 22.58 3.65
N PRO A 61 -1.18 23.37 3.53
CA PRO A 61 -0.64 23.76 2.22
C PRO A 61 -0.25 22.57 1.33
N TYR A 62 0.19 21.45 1.91
CA TYR A 62 0.54 20.25 1.15
C TYR A 62 -0.68 19.53 0.58
N TYR A 63 -1.83 19.58 1.26
CA TYR A 63 -3.08 19.07 0.72
C TYR A 63 -3.48 19.84 -0.54
N LYS A 64 -3.49 21.17 -0.45
CA LYS A 64 -3.82 22.05 -1.58
C LYS A 64 -2.88 21.83 -2.77
N LYS A 65 -1.57 21.74 -2.50
CA LYS A 65 -0.58 21.43 -3.54
C LYS A 65 -0.80 20.06 -4.18
N ALA A 66 -1.17 19.04 -3.41
CA ALA A 66 -1.44 17.71 -3.96
C ALA A 66 -2.66 17.74 -4.90
N VAL A 67 -3.73 18.47 -4.53
CA VAL A 67 -4.89 18.70 -5.39
C VAL A 67 -4.50 19.42 -6.68
N ASP A 68 -3.71 20.49 -6.58
CA ASP A 68 -3.24 21.24 -7.76
C ASP A 68 -2.39 20.38 -8.69
N ILE A 69 -1.48 19.57 -8.15
CA ILE A 69 -0.65 18.65 -8.93
C ILE A 69 -1.52 17.59 -9.61
N ALA A 70 -2.45 16.97 -8.90
CA ALA A 70 -3.35 15.97 -9.46
C ALA A 70 -4.19 16.55 -10.61
N ARG A 71 -4.71 17.77 -10.44
CA ARG A 71 -5.44 18.50 -11.49
C ARG A 71 -4.56 18.75 -12.73
N LEU A 72 -3.33 19.23 -12.54
CA LEU A 72 -2.43 19.49 -13.66
C LEU A 72 -2.05 18.20 -14.41
N LEU A 73 -1.91 17.08 -13.71
CA LEU A 73 -1.65 15.78 -14.34
C LEU A 73 -2.83 15.32 -15.20
N THR A 74 -4.06 15.44 -14.70
CA THR A 74 -5.26 15.04 -15.46
C THR A 74 -5.52 15.96 -16.65
N GLU A 75 -5.30 17.27 -16.50
CA GLU A 75 -5.33 18.23 -17.61
C GLU A 75 -4.28 17.92 -18.70
N ALA A 76 -3.12 17.36 -18.31
CA ALA A 76 -2.08 16.92 -19.23
C ALA A 76 -2.34 15.54 -19.87
N GLY A 77 -3.46 14.88 -19.54
CA GLY A 77 -3.86 13.59 -20.11
C GLY A 77 -3.36 12.35 -19.37
N TYR A 78 -2.86 12.51 -18.14
CA TYR A 78 -2.49 11.38 -17.28
C TYR A 78 -3.64 11.01 -16.33
N GLY A 79 -3.84 9.72 -16.09
CA GLY A 79 -4.63 9.26 -14.96
C GLY A 79 -3.87 9.44 -13.63
N VAL A 80 -4.60 9.47 -12.51
CA VAL A 80 -4.01 9.54 -11.16
C VAL A 80 -4.48 8.35 -10.35
N ILE A 81 -3.54 7.63 -9.74
CA ILE A 81 -3.81 6.48 -8.87
C ILE A 81 -3.30 6.79 -7.46
N THR A 82 -4.07 6.49 -6.43
CA THR A 82 -3.67 6.68 -5.02
C THR A 82 -3.95 5.42 -4.20
N GLY A 83 -3.55 5.43 -2.92
CA GLY A 83 -3.90 4.36 -1.98
C GLY A 83 -5.35 4.38 -1.51
N GLY A 84 -6.17 5.33 -1.96
CA GLY A 84 -7.61 5.44 -1.64
C GLY A 84 -7.92 5.80 -0.18
N GLY A 85 -6.92 6.18 0.61
CA GLY A 85 -7.09 6.63 1.99
C GLY A 85 -7.45 8.11 2.08
N PRO A 86 -7.67 8.65 3.29
CA PRO A 86 -7.92 10.08 3.49
C PRO A 86 -6.65 10.93 3.30
N GLY A 87 -6.75 12.24 3.50
CA GLY A 87 -5.59 13.14 3.48
C GLY A 87 -5.11 13.45 2.07
N ILE A 88 -3.81 13.30 1.81
CA ILE A 88 -3.22 13.63 0.49
C ILE A 88 -3.58 12.60 -0.60
N MET A 89 -4.04 11.41 -0.22
CA MET A 89 -4.46 10.34 -1.14
C MET A 89 -5.91 10.54 -1.58
#